data_AF-A0A5E8BSC2-F1
#
_entry.id   AF-A0A5E8BSC2-F1
#
_cell.length_a   1.000
_cell.length_b   1.000
_cell.length_c   1.000
_cell.angle_alpha   90.00
_cell.angle_beta   90.00
_cell.angle_gamma   90.00
#
_symmetry.space_group_name_H-M   'P 1'
#
loop_
_entity.id
_entity.type
_entity.pdbx_description
1 polymer ?
#
loop_
_entity_poly.entity_id
_entity_poly.type
_entity_poly.pdbx_seq_one_letter_code
_entity_poly.pdbx_strand_id
1 'polypeptide(L)' 'MAAKQYKLAPAYKPVPHLLNFTISNTLKWSPILTFWGGSALVGVLFFADSIPRLQRDIFQYIPLIGSAYVKNVPASDSPF' A
#
# COMPACT_ATOMS: atom_id res chain seq x y z
N MET A 1 -30.07 -47.12 26.59
CA MET A 1 -30.49 -46.00 25.71
C MET A 1 -29.58 -44.82 26.03
N ALA A 2 -28.83 -44.30 25.05
CA ALA A 2 -27.92 -43.17 25.29
C ALA A 2 -28.70 -41.85 25.31
N ALA A 3 -28.60 -41.09 26.41
CA ALA A 3 -29.25 -39.79 26.53
C ALA A 3 -28.54 -38.76 25.63
N LYS A 4 -29.31 -38.05 24.79
CA LYS A 4 -28.79 -37.00 23.91
C LYS A 4 -28.47 -35.76 24.73
N GLN A 5 -27.20 -35.39 24.83
CA GLN A 5 -26.78 -34.20 25.57
C GLN A 5 -26.85 -32.97 24.66
N TYR A 6 -27.69 -32.01 25.04
CA TYR A 6 -27.87 -30.76 24.30
C TYR A 6 -27.00 -29.66 24.91
N LYS A 7 -26.35 -28.84 24.08
CA LYS A 7 -25.69 -27.62 24.55
C LYS A 7 -26.77 -26.60 24.94
N LEU A 8 -26.89 -26.31 26.23
CA LEU A 8 -27.90 -25.39 26.80
C LEU A 8 -27.66 -23.92 26.42
N ALA A 9 -26.44 -23.50 26.10
CA ALA A 9 -26.13 -22.11 25.76
C ALA A 9 -24.88 -21.97 24.88
N PRO A 10 -24.80 -20.91 24.05
CA PRO A 10 -23.59 -20.54 23.34
C PRO A 10 -22.50 -20.03 24.31
N ALA A 11 -21.28 -20.53 24.15
CA ALA A 11 -20.12 -20.07 24.92
C ALA A 11 -19.40 -18.96 24.12
N TYR A 12 -19.45 -17.74 24.63
CA TYR A 12 -18.76 -16.59 24.03
C TYR A 12 -17.38 -16.38 24.67
N LYS A 13 -16.40 -15.96 23.86
CA LYS A 13 -15.09 -15.51 24.35
C LYS A 13 -14.93 -14.03 23.99
N PRO A 14 -14.53 -13.16 24.93
CA PRO A 14 -14.25 -11.77 24.60
C PRO A 14 -13.05 -11.72 23.64
N VAL A 15 -13.22 -11.04 22.51
CA VAL A 15 -12.14 -10.79 21.56
C VAL A 15 -11.55 -9.41 21.88
N PRO A 16 -10.22 -9.30 22.02
CA PRO A 16 -9.59 -8.00 22.22
C PRO A 16 -9.87 -7.10 21.02
N HIS A 17 -10.28 -5.87 21.30
CA HIS A 17 -10.54 -4.84 20.30
C HIS A 17 -10.04 -3.49 20.81
N LEU A 18 -9.68 -2.61 19.90
CA LEU A 18 -9.29 -1.24 20.19
C LEU A 18 -10.15 -0.32 19.33
N LEU A 19 -10.89 0.61 19.94
CA LEU A 19 -11.78 1.54 19.23
C LEU A 19 -12.73 0.83 18.25
N ASN A 20 -13.27 -0.33 18.63
CA ASN A 20 -14.11 -1.23 17.81
C ASN A 20 -13.40 -1.93 16.64
N PHE A 21 -12.07 -1.81 16.51
CA PHE A 21 -11.28 -2.60 15.58
C PHE A 21 -10.80 -3.90 16.23
N THR A 22 -11.20 -5.03 15.66
CA THR A 22 -10.63 -6.34 15.98
C THR A 22 -9.60 -6.71 14.91
N ILE A 23 -8.55 -7.43 15.29
CA ILE A 23 -7.50 -7.89 14.35
C ILE A 23 -8.14 -8.65 13.17
N SER A 24 -9.07 -9.56 13.46
CA SER A 24 -9.77 -10.34 12.43
C SER A 24 -10.59 -9.49 11.46
N ASN A 25 -11.17 -8.36 11.91
CA ASN A 25 -11.92 -7.47 11.03
C ASN A 25 -10.98 -6.61 10.18
N THR A 26 -9.92 -6.05 10.79
CA THR A 26 -8.94 -5.22 10.08
C THR A 26 -8.22 -6.01 8.98
N LEU A 27 -7.88 -7.28 9.24
CA LEU A 27 -7.25 -8.14 8.25
C LEU A 27 -8.13 -8.40 7.02
N LYS A 28 -9.47 -8.42 7.17
CA LYS A 28 -10.39 -8.55 6.03
C LYS A 28 -10.34 -7.35 5.10
N TRP A 29 -10.02 -6.15 5.62
CA TRP A 29 -9.89 -4.94 4.83
C TRP A 29 -8.48 -4.74 4.24
N SER A 30 -7.51 -5.56 4.64
CA SER A 30 -6.13 -5.47 4.14
C SER A 30 -6.02 -5.50 2.61
N PRO A 31 -6.71 -6.40 1.87
CA PRO A 31 -6.59 -6.44 0.42
C PRO A 31 -7.09 -5.17 -0.25
N ILE A 32 -8.27 -4.68 0.15
CA ILE A 32 -8.86 -3.47 -0.43
C ILE A 32 -8.03 -2.23 -0.09
N LEU A 33 -7.55 -2.12 1.15
CA LEU A 33 -6.66 -1.01 1.57
C LEU A 33 -5.32 -1.05 0.83
N THR A 34 -4.81 -2.24 0.49
CA THR A 34 -3.60 -2.37 -0.31
C THR A 34 -3.81 -1.82 -1.73
N PHE A 35 -4.95 -2.12 -2.36
CA PHE A 35 -5.28 -1.54 -3.67
C PHE A 35 -5.45 -0.02 -3.61
N TRP A 36 -6.13 0.48 -2.57
CA TRP A 36 -6.27 1.93 -2.36
C TRP A 36 -4.92 2.61 -2.11
N GLY A 37 -4.09 2.04 -1.23
CA GLY A 37 -2.76 2.56 -0.92
C GLY A 37 -1.83 2.53 -2.13
N GLY A 38 -1.82 1.43 -2.88
CA GLY A 38 -1.05 1.31 -4.12
C GLY A 38 -1.49 2.32 -5.18
N SER A 39 -2.80 2.48 -5.40
CA SER A 39 -3.34 3.43 -6.38
C SER A 39 -3.06 4.88 -5.98
N ALA A 40 -3.24 5.20 -4.69
CA ALA A 40 -2.93 6.52 -4.15
C ALA A 40 -1.44 6.85 -4.28
N LEU A 41 -0.55 5.89 -3.99
CA LEU A 41 0.90 6.05 -4.14
C LEU A 41 1.29 6.30 -5.59
N VAL A 42 0.73 5.53 -6.54
CA VAL A 42 0.94 5.76 -7.98
C VAL A 42 0.45 7.15 -8.39
N GLY A 43 -0.73 7.57 -7.91
CA GLY A 43 -1.25 8.91 -8.17
C GLY A 43 -0.35 10.02 -7.62
N VAL A 44 0.14 9.89 -6.39
CA VAL A 44 1.08 10.85 -5.78
C VAL A 44 2.37 10.92 -6.59
N LEU A 45 2.96 9.78 -6.97
CA LEU A 45 4.14 9.75 -7.82
C LEU A 45 3.88 10.47 -9.14
N PHE A 46 2.76 10.17 -9.80
CA PHE A 46 2.40 10.82 -11.06
C PHE A 46 2.33 12.35 -10.95
N PHE A 47 1.72 12.90 -9.89
CA PHE A 47 1.69 14.35 -9.68
C PHE A 47 3.04 14.94 -9.25
N ALA A 48 3.90 14.13 -8.63
CA ALA A 48 5.21 14.54 -8.13
C ALA A 48 6.35 14.33 -9.15
N ASP A 49 6.03 14.04 -10.41
CA ASP A 49 6.99 13.70 -11.46
C ASP A 49 8.02 14.81 -11.73
N SER A 50 7.68 16.08 -11.47
CA SER A 50 8.58 17.22 -11.68
C SER A 50 9.68 17.36 -10.63
N ILE A 51 9.68 16.56 -9.55
CA ILE A 51 10.65 16.67 -8.46
C ILE A 51 11.95 15.94 -8.87
N PRO A 52 13.10 16.63 -9.00
CA PRO A 52 14.33 16.01 -9.51
C PRO A 52 14.85 14.84 -8.66
N ARG A 53 14.55 14.83 -7.36
CA ARG A 53 14.90 13.73 -6.46
C ARG A 53 14.10 12.46 -6.78
N LEU A 54 12.80 12.58 -7.02
CA LEU A 54 11.95 11.43 -7.37
C LEU A 54 12.29 10.88 -8.76
N GLN A 55 12.66 11.76 -9.71
CA GLN A 55 13.13 11.35 -11.03
C GLN A 55 14.34 10.41 -10.94
N ARG A 56 15.34 10.78 -10.14
CA ARG A 56 16.57 10.01 -9.96
C ARG A 56 16.39 8.76 -9.10
N ASP A 57 15.59 8.86 -8.04
CA ASP A 57 15.49 7.80 -7.03
C ASP A 57 14.42 6.75 -7.35
N ILE A 58 13.38 7.11 -8.13
CA ILE A 58 12.25 6.23 -8.44
C ILE A 58 12.08 6.05 -9.94
N PHE A 59 11.86 7.14 -10.69
CA PHE A 59 11.43 7.04 -12.08
C PHE A 59 12.51 6.46 -13.01
N GLN A 60 13.78 6.77 -12.78
CA GLN A 60 14.91 6.21 -13.55
C GLN A 60 15.05 4.68 -13.45
N TYR A 61 14.55 4.06 -12.37
CA TYR A 61 14.61 2.61 -12.19
C TYR A 61 13.48 1.85 -12.91
N ILE A 62 12.52 2.56 -13.50
CA ILE A 62 11.42 1.93 -14.22
C ILE A 62 11.93 1.56 -15.63
N PRO A 63 11.99 0.27 -16.00
CA PRO A 63 12.69 -0.18 -17.21
C PRO A 63 12.11 0.34 -18.53
N LEU A 64 10.84 0.76 -18.54
CA LEU A 64 10.16 1.25 -19.75
C LEU A 64 10.24 2.77 -19.94
N ILE A 65 10.28 3.55 -18.85
CA ILE A 65 10.20 5.03 -18.91
C ILE A 65 11.41 5.73 -18.29
N GLY A 66 12.30 5.00 -17.60
CA GLY A 66 13.38 5.59 -16.82
C GLY A 66 14.40 6.37 -17.65
N SER A 67 14.62 5.96 -18.91
CA SER A 67 15.52 6.67 -19.83
C SER A 67 15.02 8.07 -20.19
N ALA A 68 13.71 8.34 -20.14
CA ALA A 68 13.13 9.65 -20.40
C ALA A 68 13.49 10.67 -19.30
N TYR A 69 13.84 10.20 -18.11
CA TYR A 69 14.20 11.01 -16.95
C TYR A 69 15.72 11.22 -16.79
N VAL A 70 16.52 10.75 -17.75
CA VAL A 70 17.98 10.95 -17.76
C VAL A 70 18.33 12.17 -18.61
N LYS A 71 18.84 13.23 -17.97
CA LYS A 71 19.30 14.44 -18.66
C LYS A 71 20.71 14.22 -19.23
N ASN A 72 20.81 13.87 -20.51
CA ASN A 72 22.07 13.75 -21.24
C ASN A 72 22.47 15.09 -21.90
N VAL A 73 22.58 16.17 -21.11
CA VAL A 73 23.08 17.45 -21.64
C VAL A 73 24.57 17.54 -21.31
N PRO A 74 25.45 17.76 -22.30
CA PRO A 74 26.87 17.91 -22.03
C PRO A 74 27.12 19.12 -21.14
N ALA A 75 28.07 19.01 -20.21
CA ALA A 75 28.36 20.06 -19.23
C ALA A 75 28.77 21.39 -19.88
N SER A 76 29.29 21.36 -21.11
CA SER A 76 29.64 22.54 -21.90
C SER A 76 28.43 23.39 -22.32
N ASP A 77 27.25 22.79 -22.44
CA ASP A 77 26.01 23.47 -22.84
C ASP A 77 25.19 23.96 -21.63
N SER A 78 25.68 23.70 -20.41
CA SER A 78 25.05 24.18 -19.19
C SER A 78 25.67 25.52 -18.79
N PRO A 79 24.89 26.62 -18.67
CA PRO A 79 25.40 27.90 -18.17
C PRO A 79 25.70 27.89 -16.65
N PHE A 80 25.47 26.75 -15.97
CA PHE A 80 25.74 26.49 -14.56
C PHE A 80 26.24 25.05 -14.34
#